data_AF-D6ZEB4-F1
#
_entry.id   AF-D6ZEB4-F1
#
_cell.length_a   1.000
_cell.length_b   1.000
_cell.length_c   1.000
_cell.angle_alpha   90.00
_cell.angle_beta   90.00
_cell.angle_gamma   90.00
#
_symmetry.space_group_name_H-M   'P 1'
#
loop_
_entity.id
_entity.type
_entity.pdbx_description
1 polymer ?
#
loop_
_entity_poly.entity_id
_entity_poly.type
_entity_poly.pdbx_seq_one_letter_code
_entity_poly.pdbx_strand_id
1 'polypeptide(L)' 'MTSQVLAGDARYKWKSLDIPKKGGWGSIGAEAKIKEQAREGWIYFDRSPSPTSDDNVVLTFYRAK' A
#
# COMPACT_ATOMS: atom_id res chain seq x y z
N MET A 1 6.54 12.93 -11.89
CA MET A 1 5.08 13.15 -11.77
C MET A 1 4.33 12.02 -12.49
N THR A 2 4.52 10.76 -12.09
CA THR A 2 3.99 9.60 -12.84
C THR A 2 3.16 8.65 -11.97
N SER A 3 3.09 8.89 -10.67
CA SER A 3 2.37 8.05 -9.70
C SER A 3 0.87 8.39 -9.60
N GLN A 4 0.36 9.36 -10.37
CA GLN A 4 -1.05 9.77 -10.29
C GLN A 4 -1.93 9.16 -11.39
N VAL A 5 -1.32 8.62 -12.46
CA VAL A 5 -2.04 8.13 -13.65
C VAL A 5 -2.54 6.69 -13.49
N LEU A 6 -1.95 5.91 -12.59
CA LEU A 6 -2.35 4.52 -12.38
C LEU A 6 -3.45 4.38 -11.31
N ALA A 7 -3.46 5.21 -10.26
CA ALA A 7 -4.42 5.11 -9.16
C ALA A 7 -5.87 5.18 -9.67
N GLY A 8 -6.59 4.06 -9.60
CA GLY A 8 -8.00 3.98 -10.02
C GLY A 8 -8.23 3.58 -11.48
N ASP A 9 -7.20 3.15 -12.22
CA ASP A 9 -7.38 2.59 -13.56
C ASP A 9 -8.22 1.29 -13.49
N ALA A 10 -9.33 1.27 -14.24
CA ALA A 10 -10.33 0.20 -14.22
C ALA A 10 -9.80 -1.16 -14.73
N ARG A 11 -8.64 -1.19 -15.38
CA ARG A 11 -7.98 -2.43 -15.83
C ARG A 11 -7.34 -3.21 -14.68
N TYR A 12 -7.09 -2.55 -13.55
CA TYR A 12 -6.49 -3.15 -12.37
C TYR A 12 -7.51 -3.24 -11.22
N LYS A 13 -7.33 -4.25 -10.37
CA LYS A 13 -7.95 -4.26 -9.04
C LYS A 13 -7.05 -3.45 -8.11
N TRP A 14 -7.65 -2.63 -7.27
CA TRP A 14 -6.96 -1.77 -6.32
C TRP A 14 -7.26 -2.22 -4.89
N LYS A 15 -6.27 -2.13 -4.01
CA LYS A 15 -6.40 -2.47 -2.59
C LYS A 15 -5.57 -1.50 -1.78
N SER A 16 -6.15 -0.95 -0.71
CA SER A 16 -5.46 -0.07 0.22
C SER A 16 -5.53 -0.65 1.62
N LEU A 17 -4.40 -0.64 2.34
CA LEU A 17 -4.28 -1.17 3.69
C LEU A 17 -3.75 -0.08 4.62
N ASP A 18 -4.55 0.26 5.62
CA ASP A 18 -4.15 1.16 6.70
C ASP A 18 -3.41 0.35 7.77
N ILE A 19 -2.14 0.66 7.98
CA ILE A 19 -1.27 -0.06 8.92
C ILE A 19 -0.72 0.89 10.00
N PRO A 20 -0.71 0.46 11.28
CA PRO A 20 -0.15 1.26 12.35
C PRO A 20 1.36 1.43 12.21
N LYS A 21 1.78 2.67 12.33
CA LYS A 21 3.15 3.19 12.43
C LYS A 21 3.73 2.93 13.82
N LYS A 22 2.88 2.90 14.86
CA LYS A 22 3.25 2.70 16.27
C LYS A 22 3.42 1.21 16.60
N GLY A 23 4.52 0.66 16.10
CA GLY A 23 5.01 -0.69 16.39
C GLY A 23 6.49 -0.84 16.05
N GLY A 24 7.21 0.28 16.05
CA GLY A 24 8.53 0.41 15.45
C GLY A 24 8.42 0.73 13.96
N TRP A 25 8.69 1.99 13.61
CA TRP A 25 9.37 2.22 12.34
C TRP A 25 10.71 1.47 12.39
N GLY A 26 11.28 0.97 11.30
CA GLY A 26 10.92 1.12 9.91
C GLY A 26 11.03 -0.23 9.20
N SER A 27 10.60 -0.25 7.95
CA SER A 27 10.80 -1.39 7.06
C SER A 27 9.96 -2.64 7.36
N ILE A 28 10.07 -3.30 8.52
CA ILE A 28 9.63 -4.69 8.66
C ILE A 28 8.11 -4.87 8.53
N GLY A 29 7.26 -4.06 9.17
CA GLY A 29 5.80 -4.26 9.12
C GLY A 29 5.19 -3.95 7.74
N ALA A 30 5.55 -2.78 7.20
CA ALA A 30 5.10 -2.37 5.87
C ALA A 30 5.72 -3.27 4.78
N GLU A 31 7.01 -3.59 4.84
CA GLU A 31 7.64 -4.52 3.90
C GLU A 31 7.17 -5.95 4.06
N ALA A 32 6.88 -6.42 5.28
CA ALA A 32 6.27 -7.74 5.49
C ALA A 32 4.89 -7.79 4.86
N LYS A 33 4.07 -6.73 5.02
CA LYS A 33 2.79 -6.66 4.31
C LYS A 33 2.96 -6.50 2.81
N ILE A 34 3.92 -5.73 2.32
CA ILE A 34 4.21 -5.66 0.89
C ILE A 34 4.62 -7.05 0.36
N LYS A 35 5.48 -7.78 1.06
CA LYS A 35 5.91 -9.14 0.69
C LYS A 35 4.76 -10.15 0.77
N GLU A 36 3.91 -10.06 1.79
CA GLU A 36 2.71 -10.89 1.92
C GLU A 36 1.75 -10.65 0.76
N GLN A 37 1.45 -9.38 0.46
CA GLN A 37 0.60 -8.99 -0.66
C GLN A 37 1.23 -9.39 -2.02
N ALA A 38 2.55 -9.29 -2.16
CA ALA A 38 3.27 -9.76 -3.35
C ALA A 38 3.14 -11.27 -3.56
N ARG A 39 3.14 -12.08 -2.49
CA ARG A 39 2.87 -13.54 -2.58
C ARG A 39 1.44 -13.84 -3.02
N GLU A 40 0.50 -12.96 -2.69
CA GLU A 40 -0.90 -13.02 -3.17
C GLU A 40 -1.09 -12.44 -4.59
N GLY A 41 0.00 -12.01 -5.24
CA GLY A 41 0.01 -11.46 -6.59
C GLY A 41 -0.32 -9.97 -6.69
N TRP A 42 -0.31 -9.22 -5.58
CA TRP A 42 -0.51 -7.78 -5.58
C TRP A 42 0.82 -7.03 -5.76
N ILE A 43 0.80 -5.94 -6.51
CA ILE A 43 1.96 -5.09 -6.79
C ILE A 43 1.83 -3.83 -5.95
N TYR A 44 2.90 -3.48 -5.22
CA TYR A 44 2.96 -2.25 -4.44
C TYR A 44 2.98 -1.02 -5.35
N PHE A 45 2.14 -0.05 -5.02
CA PHE A 45 1.96 1.18 -5.78
C PHE A 45 2.56 2.39 -5.07
N ASP A 46 2.03 2.68 -3.90
CA ASP A 46 2.29 3.92 -3.17
C ASP A 46 2.12 3.72 -1.67
N ARG A 47 2.78 4.59 -0.91
CA ARG A 47 2.59 4.75 0.52
C ARG A 47 2.27 6.20 0.82
N SER A 48 1.09 6.41 1.37
CA SER A 48 0.62 7.71 1.80
C SER A 48 0.41 7.74 3.33
N PRO A 49 0.51 8.90 3.99
CA PRO A 49 0.11 9.03 5.39
C PRO A 49 -1.37 8.67 5.55
N SER A 50 -1.73 8.00 6.65
CA SER A 50 -3.14 7.73 6.92
C SER A 50 -3.88 9.02 7.26
N PRO A 51 -5.07 9.26 6.68
CA PRO A 51 -5.89 10.41 7.05
C PRO A 51 -6.52 10.27 8.44
N THR A 52 -6.52 9.06 9.01
CA THR A 52 -7.23 8.74 10.26
C THR A 52 -6.30 8.75 11.48
N SER A 53 -4.98 8.67 11.26
CA SER A 53 -3.99 8.61 12.33
C SER A 53 -2.62 9.04 11.82
N ASP A 54 -2.01 10.04 12.49
CA ASP A 54 -0.60 10.43 12.29
C ASP A 54 0.38 9.29 12.58
N ASP A 55 -0.10 8.30 13.32
CA ASP A 55 0.58 7.07 13.68
C ASP A 55 0.17 5.90 12.78
N ASN A 56 -0.34 6.12 11.56
CA ASN A 56 -0.59 5.06 10.57
C ASN A 56 -0.11 5.46 9.16
N VAL A 57 0.12 4.49 8.29
CA VAL A 57 0.35 4.70 6.85
C VAL A 57 -0.58 3.83 6.03
N VAL A 58 -0.98 4.32 4.86
CA VAL A 58 -1.79 3.58 3.90
C VAL A 58 -0.88 3.06 2.81
N LEU A 59 -0.83 1.74 2.65
CA LEU A 59 -0.17 1.07 1.54
C LEU A 59 -1.20 0.78 0.45
N THR A 60 -0.92 1.25 -0.75
CA THR A 60 -1.77 1.02 -1.93
C THR A 60 -1.13 -0.03 -2.81
N PHE A 61 -1.93 -0.97 -3.28
CA PHE A 61 -1.56 -2.07 -4.16
C PHE A 61 -2.49 -2.15 -5.35
N TYR A 62 -1.99 -2.72 -6.44
CA TYR A 62 -2.78 -3.04 -7.62
C TYR A 62 -2.48 -4.44 -8.14
N ARG A 63 -3.43 -5.04 -8.84
CA ARG A 63 -3.25 -6.32 -9.55
C ARG A 63 -3.97 -6.27 -10.89
N ALA A 64 -3.40 -6.87 -11.92
CA ALA A 64 -4.14 -7.10 -13.17
C ALA A 64 -5.40 -7.92 -12.89
N LYS A 65 -6.50 -7.57 -13.56
CA LYS A 65 -7.75 -8.34 -13.44
C LYS A 65 -7.61 -9.75 -13.96
#